data_AF-A0A5D0X9D1-F1
#
_entry.id   AF-A0A5D0X9D1-F1
#
_cell.length_a   1.000
_cell.length_b   1.000
_cell.length_c   1.000
_cell.angle_alpha   90.00
_cell.angle_beta   90.00
_cell.angle_gamma   90.00
#
_symmetry.space_group_name_H-M   'P 1'
#
loop_
_entity.id
_entity.type
_entity.pdbx_description
1 polymer ?
#
loop_
_entity_poly.entity_id
_entity_poly.type
_entity_poly.pdbx_seq_one_letter_code
_entity_poly.pdbx_strand_id
1 'polypeptide(L)'
;MVAVEAVAAAPLPELAFCDGQFLAKCLRMLDTLPRRKDDVVGGELRVRAYELAIGQRPKAAIEFLVTEALRNCRFFPSTSECVEILKRWERCDAAVQEQRQAATASRHERQARFEDAMTRLASGKASQDEIDAMPDYWKRVGETRSLLWRCDCGSYVLRPRRGSLREEARN
;
A
#
# COMPACT_ATOMS: atom_id res chain seq x y z
N MET A 1 -0.96 19.35 1.34
CA MET A 1 -1.35 18.25 2.26
C MET A 1 -2.52 17.44 1.76
N VAL A 2 -3.68 18.06 1.50
CA VAL A 2 -4.84 17.40 0.90
C VAL A 2 -4.45 16.61 -0.36
N ALA A 3 -3.50 17.13 -1.14
CA ALA A 3 -2.97 16.46 -2.33
C ALA A 3 -2.27 15.10 -2.05
N VAL A 4 -1.47 14.97 -0.98
CA VAL A 4 -0.73 13.71 -0.71
C VAL A 4 -1.67 12.64 -0.15
N GLU A 5 -2.62 13.05 0.70
CA GLU A 5 -3.65 12.14 1.19
C GLU A 5 -4.62 11.72 0.08
N ALA A 6 -4.93 12.62 -0.84
CA ALA A 6 -5.74 12.31 -2.03
C ALA A 6 -5.04 11.30 -2.93
N VAL A 7 -3.73 11.44 -3.18
CA VAL A 7 -2.95 10.47 -3.98
C VAL A 7 -2.87 9.12 -3.26
N ALA A 8 -2.67 9.11 -1.95
CA ALA A 8 -2.65 7.86 -1.16
C ALA A 8 -4.00 7.12 -1.18
N ALA A 9 -5.12 7.85 -1.25
CA ALA A 9 -6.47 7.30 -1.21
C ALA A 9 -7.08 7.04 -2.60
N ALA A 10 -6.50 7.57 -3.68
CA ALA A 10 -7.01 7.40 -5.03
C ALA A 10 -6.93 5.94 -5.48
N PRO A 11 -7.92 5.43 -6.24
CA PRO A 11 -7.81 4.10 -6.83
C PRO A 11 -6.65 4.05 -7.83
N LEU A 12 -5.96 2.90 -7.90
CA LEU A 12 -4.90 2.71 -8.88
C LEU A 12 -5.47 2.77 -10.30
N PRO A 13 -4.75 3.34 -11.27
CA PRO A 13 -5.21 3.40 -12.65
C PRO A 13 -5.37 1.99 -13.22
N GLU A 14 -6.39 1.76 -14.04
CA GLU A 14 -6.62 0.47 -14.68
C GLU A 14 -5.47 0.08 -15.61
N LEU A 15 -5.10 -1.20 -15.63
CA LEU A 15 -4.07 -1.70 -16.53
C LEU A 15 -4.68 -2.14 -17.85
N ALA A 16 -3.97 -1.88 -18.94
CA ALA A 16 -4.34 -2.38 -20.25
C ALA A 16 -4.31 -3.92 -20.27
N PHE A 17 -5.44 -4.52 -20.64
CA PHE A 17 -5.54 -5.96 -20.85
C PHE A 17 -4.69 -6.40 -22.05
N CYS A 18 -4.23 -7.64 -21.97
CA CYS A 18 -3.58 -8.30 -23.08
C CYS A 18 -4.56 -8.47 -24.25
N ASP A 19 -4.13 -8.12 -25.46
CA ASP A 19 -4.84 -8.46 -26.69
C ASP A 19 -4.26 -9.76 -27.29
N GLY A 20 -5.02 -10.42 -28.17
CA GLY A 20 -4.60 -11.71 -28.74
C GLY A 20 -3.29 -11.63 -29.53
N GLN A 21 -2.99 -10.49 -30.16
CA GLN A 21 -1.74 -10.28 -30.89
C GLN A 21 -0.55 -10.21 -29.93
N PHE A 22 -0.69 -9.49 -28.82
CA PHE A 22 0.30 -9.39 -27.76
C PHE A 22 0.55 -10.76 -27.14
N LEU A 23 -0.50 -11.50 -26.80
CA LEU A 23 -0.37 -12.85 -26.26
C LEU A 23 0.37 -13.78 -27.24
N ALA A 24 -0.01 -13.76 -28.52
CA ALA A 24 0.64 -14.57 -29.54
C ALA A 24 2.14 -14.21 -29.67
N LYS A 25 2.49 -12.93 -29.61
CA LYS A 25 3.89 -12.48 -29.61
C LYS A 25 4.65 -13.01 -28.38
N CYS A 26 4.05 -12.91 -27.19
CA CYS A 26 4.63 -13.44 -25.95
C CYS A 26 4.83 -14.96 -26.01
N LEU A 27 3.87 -15.72 -26.54
CA LEU A 27 4.00 -17.16 -26.71
C LEU A 27 5.12 -17.53 -27.69
N ARG A 28 5.31 -16.76 -28.77
CA ARG A 28 6.44 -16.95 -29.70
C ARG A 28 7.80 -16.73 -29.03
N MET A 29 7.89 -15.83 -28.05
CA MET A 29 9.15 -15.65 -27.29
C MET A 29 9.52 -16.91 -26.49
N LEU A 30 8.51 -17.67 -26.04
CA LEU A 30 8.70 -18.93 -25.32
C LEU A 30 9.08 -20.10 -26.25
N ASP A 31 8.98 -19.95 -27.57
CA ASP A 31 9.43 -20.98 -28.53
C ASP A 31 10.96 -21.21 -28.49
N THR A 32 11.71 -20.37 -27.76
CA THR A 32 13.12 -20.64 -27.42
C THR A 32 13.29 -21.85 -26.49
N LEU A 33 12.23 -22.24 -25.77
CA LEU A 33 12.23 -23.40 -24.89
C LEU A 33 11.89 -24.68 -25.66
N PRO A 34 12.55 -25.82 -25.34
CA PRO A 34 12.24 -27.08 -25.99
C PRO A 34 10.80 -27.52 -25.67
N ARG A 35 10.15 -28.15 -26.65
CA ARG A 35 8.79 -28.69 -26.50
C ARG A 35 8.84 -30.12 -25.97
N ARG A 36 7.82 -30.53 -25.21
CA ARG A 36 7.70 -31.92 -24.77
C ARG A 36 7.21 -32.78 -25.95
N LYS A 37 7.61 -34.06 -26.00
CA LYS A 37 7.21 -34.98 -27.07
C LYS A 37 5.69 -35.20 -27.13
N ASP A 38 5.00 -34.98 -26.02
CA ASP A 38 3.55 -35.13 -25.89
C ASP A 38 2.76 -33.87 -26.30
N ASP A 39 3.44 -32.77 -26.66
CA ASP A 39 2.80 -31.51 -27.10
C ASP A 39 2.36 -31.55 -28.58
N VAL A 40 1.65 -32.61 -28.97
CA VAL A 40 1.12 -32.82 -30.34
C VAL A 40 -0.22 -32.08 -30.53
N VAL A 41 -0.26 -30.81 -30.12
CA VAL A 41 -1.38 -29.91 -30.42
C VAL A 41 -0.89 -28.86 -31.42
N GLY A 42 -1.60 -28.77 -32.56
CA GLY A 42 -1.35 -27.79 -33.61
C GLY A 42 -1.31 -26.35 -33.09
N GLY A 43 -0.54 -25.49 -33.75
CA GLY A 43 -0.22 -24.14 -33.27
C GLY A 43 -1.44 -23.25 -32.99
N GLU A 44 -2.48 -23.31 -33.81
CA GLU A 44 -3.70 -22.49 -33.64
C GLU A 44 -4.54 -22.91 -32.43
N LEU A 45 -4.76 -24.22 -32.27
CA LEU A 45 -5.46 -24.80 -31.11
C LEU A 45 -4.74 -24.45 -29.80
N ARG A 46 -3.40 -24.42 -29.85
CA ARG A 46 -2.57 -24.04 -28.72
C ARG A 46 -2.80 -22.59 -28.33
N VAL A 47 -2.66 -21.64 -29.26
CA VAL A 47 -2.87 -20.21 -28.98
C VAL A 47 -4.25 -19.98 -28.37
N ARG A 48 -5.28 -20.63 -28.91
CA ARG A 48 -6.64 -20.53 -28.36
C ARG A 48 -6.76 -21.07 -26.93
N ALA A 49 -6.07 -22.16 -26.61
CA ALA A 49 -6.05 -22.69 -25.24
C ALA A 49 -5.39 -21.72 -24.25
N TYR A 50 -4.31 -21.05 -24.62
CA TYR A 50 -3.69 -20.02 -23.78
C TYR A 50 -4.57 -18.76 -23.69
N GLU A 51 -5.23 -18.33 -24.76
CA GLU A 51 -6.18 -17.22 -24.70
C GLU A 51 -7.29 -17.47 -23.67
N LEU A 52 -7.86 -18.69 -23.64
CA LEU A 52 -8.88 -19.04 -22.66
C LEU A 52 -8.34 -19.09 -21.22
N ALA A 53 -7.12 -19.61 -21.03
CA ALA A 53 -6.54 -19.79 -19.71
C ALA A 53 -6.00 -18.49 -19.09
N ILE A 54 -5.36 -17.64 -19.90
CA ILE A 54 -4.59 -16.48 -19.42
C ILE A 54 -4.86 -15.18 -20.20
N GLY A 55 -5.74 -15.18 -21.21
CA GLY A 55 -5.98 -14.00 -22.06
C GLY A 55 -6.62 -12.80 -21.33
N GLN A 56 -7.36 -13.02 -20.25
CA GLN A 56 -8.00 -11.96 -19.45
C GLN A 56 -7.05 -11.28 -18.44
N ARG A 57 -5.74 -11.33 -18.69
CA ARG A 57 -4.72 -10.77 -17.79
C ARG A 57 -4.15 -9.45 -18.34
N PRO A 58 -3.70 -8.53 -17.47
CA PRO A 58 -2.99 -7.33 -17.90
C PRO A 58 -1.72 -7.66 -18.69
N LYS A 59 -1.31 -6.77 -19.61
CA LYS A 59 -0.07 -6.93 -20.39
C LYS A 59 1.16 -7.18 -19.50
N ALA A 60 1.29 -6.41 -18.42
CA ALA A 60 2.38 -6.54 -17.44
C ALA A 60 2.42 -7.92 -16.76
N ALA A 61 1.26 -8.56 -16.54
CA ALA A 61 1.21 -9.90 -15.96
C ALA A 61 1.70 -10.96 -16.96
N ILE A 62 1.39 -10.79 -18.24
CA ILE A 62 1.87 -11.67 -19.30
C ILE A 62 3.38 -11.52 -19.52
N GLU A 63 3.92 -10.30 -19.46
CA GLU A 63 5.37 -10.07 -19.52
C GLU A 63 6.11 -10.72 -18.35
N PHE A 64 5.53 -10.64 -17.15
CA PHE A 64 6.04 -11.36 -15.98
C PHE A 64 6.03 -12.87 -16.21
N LEU A 65 4.93 -13.42 -16.72
CA LEU A 65 4.85 -14.84 -17.06
C LEU A 65 5.95 -15.25 -18.02
N VAL A 66 6.17 -14.48 -19.09
CA VAL A 66 7.21 -14.81 -20.08
C VAL A 66 8.59 -14.77 -19.44
N THR A 67 8.87 -13.74 -18.64
CA THR A 67 10.15 -13.58 -17.95
C THR A 67 10.42 -14.74 -16.99
N GLU A 68 9.42 -15.11 -16.18
CA GLU A 68 9.53 -16.22 -15.24
C GLU A 68 9.65 -17.58 -15.93
N ALA A 69 8.89 -17.79 -17.01
CA ALA A 69 8.98 -19.01 -17.79
C ALA A 69 10.37 -19.18 -18.42
N LEU A 70 10.93 -18.13 -19.03
CA LEU A 70 12.27 -18.18 -19.62
C LEU A 70 13.37 -18.42 -18.58
N ARG A 71 13.17 -17.97 -17.33
CA ARG A 71 14.14 -18.15 -16.24
C ARG A 71 14.07 -19.53 -15.60
N ASN A 72 12.87 -20.04 -15.39
CA ASN A 72 12.62 -21.16 -14.48
C ASN A 72 12.09 -22.42 -15.16
N CYS A 73 11.48 -22.32 -16.35
CA CYS A 73 10.93 -23.48 -17.05
C CYS A 73 11.99 -24.13 -17.92
N ARG A 74 12.14 -25.46 -17.77
CA ARG A 74 13.03 -26.27 -18.62
C ARG A 74 12.45 -26.57 -20.00
N PHE A 75 11.13 -26.50 -20.12
CA PHE A 75 10.36 -26.79 -21.33
C PHE A 75 9.31 -25.69 -21.52
N PHE A 76 8.72 -25.63 -22.72
CA PHE A 76 7.58 -24.76 -22.98
C PHE A 76 6.50 -24.97 -21.91
N PRO A 77 6.08 -23.93 -21.17
CA PRO A 77 5.17 -24.09 -20.04
C PRO A 77 3.77 -24.42 -20.52
N SER A 78 3.12 -25.41 -19.92
CA SER A 78 1.70 -25.72 -20.09
C SER A 78 0.79 -24.60 -19.57
N THR A 79 -0.50 -24.63 -19.93
CA THR A 79 -1.46 -23.62 -19.47
C THR A 79 -1.61 -23.58 -17.94
N SER A 80 -1.52 -24.72 -17.26
CA SER A 80 -1.54 -24.80 -15.79
C SER A 80 -0.28 -24.21 -15.16
N GLU A 81 0.91 -24.51 -15.69
CA GLU A 81 2.17 -23.90 -15.24
C GLU A 81 2.15 -22.38 -15.42
N CYS A 82 1.59 -21.89 -16.54
CA CYS A 82 1.36 -20.46 -16.76
C CYS A 82 0.44 -19.83 -15.71
N VAL A 83 -0.65 -20.50 -15.35
CA VAL A 83 -1.56 -20.03 -14.29
C VAL A 83 -0.86 -19.99 -12.93
N GLU A 84 -0.06 -21.00 -12.59
CA GLU A 84 0.73 -21.02 -11.34
C GLU A 84 1.76 -19.90 -11.29
N ILE A 85 2.44 -19.63 -12.41
CA ILE A 85 3.35 -18.48 -12.51
C ILE A 85 2.57 -17.18 -12.25
N LEU A 86 1.43 -17.00 -12.91
CA LEU A 86 0.61 -15.78 -12.79
C LEU A 86 0.00 -15.58 -11.41
N LYS A 87 -0.23 -16.63 -10.61
CA LYS A 87 -0.67 -16.48 -9.21
C LYS A 87 0.35 -15.73 -8.36
N ARG A 88 1.62 -15.76 -8.74
CA ARG A 88 2.72 -15.04 -8.04
C ARG A 88 2.89 -13.60 -8.52
N TRP A 89 2.14 -13.19 -9.55
CA TRP A 89 2.25 -11.83 -10.07
C TRP A 89 1.57 -10.85 -9.12
N GLU A 90 2.35 -9.86 -8.70
CA GLU A 90 1.85 -8.69 -8.00
C GLU A 90 2.08 -7.44 -8.84
N ARG A 91 1.12 -6.52 -8.83
CA ARG A 91 1.26 -5.23 -9.49
C ARG A 91 2.35 -4.41 -8.77
N CYS A 92 3.40 -4.05 -9.50
CA CYS A 92 4.56 -3.30 -8.99
C CYS A 92 4.98 -2.20 -9.97
N ASP A 93 4.02 -1.45 -10.51
CA ASP A 93 4.27 -0.33 -11.43
C ASP A 93 4.50 0.99 -10.69
N ALA A 94 4.89 2.03 -11.44
CA ALA A 94 5.17 3.36 -10.90
C ALA A 94 3.97 3.92 -10.09
N ALA A 95 2.75 3.68 -10.55
CA ALA A 95 1.53 4.09 -9.85
C ALA A 95 1.39 3.44 -8.47
N VAL A 96 1.67 2.13 -8.34
CA VAL A 96 1.71 1.45 -7.04
C VAL A 96 2.79 2.03 -6.14
N GLN A 97 3.98 2.31 -6.69
CA GLN A 97 5.08 2.88 -5.91
C GLN A 97 4.75 4.29 -5.41
N GLU A 98 4.19 5.14 -6.27
CA GLU A 98 3.78 6.50 -5.94
C GLU A 98 2.69 6.50 -4.85
N GLN A 99 1.66 5.65 -5.00
CA GLN A 99 0.62 5.52 -3.98
C GLN A 99 1.19 5.04 -2.64
N ARG A 100 2.10 4.06 -2.64
CA ARG A 100 2.77 3.56 -1.41
C ARG A 100 3.62 4.66 -0.76
N GLN A 101 4.34 5.44 -1.55
CA GLN A 101 5.14 6.56 -1.05
C GLN A 101 4.24 7.65 -0.45
N ALA A 102 3.15 8.01 -1.12
CA ALA A 102 2.17 8.97 -0.63
C ALA A 102 1.51 8.50 0.67
N ALA A 103 1.13 7.23 0.76
CA ALA A 103 0.56 6.64 1.98
C ALA A 103 1.56 6.65 3.14
N THR A 104 2.83 6.33 2.86
CA THR A 104 3.91 6.37 3.83
C THR A 104 4.15 7.80 4.33
N ALA A 105 4.26 8.77 3.42
CA ALA A 105 4.43 10.18 3.76
C ALA A 105 3.26 10.72 4.59
N SER A 106 2.01 10.41 4.22
CA SER A 106 0.82 10.80 4.99
C SER A 106 0.86 10.21 6.41
N ARG A 107 1.23 8.93 6.56
CA ARG A 107 1.35 8.30 7.88
C ARG A 107 2.44 8.96 8.73
N HIS A 108 3.62 9.21 8.16
CA HIS A 108 4.71 9.87 8.88
C HIS A 108 4.32 11.27 9.34
N GLU A 109 3.64 12.04 8.49
CA GLU A 109 3.17 13.38 8.85
C GLU A 109 2.15 13.33 10.01
N ARG A 110 1.16 12.43 9.95
CA ARG A 110 0.18 12.27 11.04
C ARG A 110 0.86 11.87 12.34
N GLN A 111 1.85 10.99 12.26
CA GLN A 111 2.63 10.55 13.42
C GLN A 111 3.47 11.70 13.99
N ALA A 112 4.15 12.48 13.14
CA ALA A 112 4.95 13.62 13.56
C ALA A 112 4.11 14.68 14.26
N ARG A 113 2.92 15.00 13.74
CA ARG A 113 1.98 15.93 14.41
C ARG A 113 1.50 15.42 15.75
N PHE A 114 1.21 14.12 15.83
CA PHE A 114 0.83 13.50 17.09
C PHE A 114 1.97 13.59 18.10
N GLU A 115 3.20 13.27 17.70
CA GLU A 115 4.38 13.34 18.56
C GLU A 115 4.68 14.77 19.02
N ASP A 116 4.56 15.75 18.12
CA ASP A 116 4.71 17.17 18.46
C ASP A 116 3.64 17.61 19.46
N ALA A 117 2.36 17.27 19.21
CA ALA A 117 1.28 17.56 20.14
C ALA A 117 1.52 16.92 21.53
N MET A 118 1.94 15.66 21.58
CA MET A 118 2.29 15.00 22.84
C MET A 118 3.50 15.64 23.54
N THR A 119 4.49 16.11 22.77
CA THR A 119 5.67 16.82 23.31
C THR A 119 5.29 18.17 23.89
N ARG A 120 4.38 18.91 23.23
CA ARG A 120 3.85 20.19 23.72
C ARG A 120 2.99 20.02 24.96
N LEU A 121 2.14 18.99 24.99
CA LEU A 121 1.40 18.59 26.19
C LEU A 121 2.36 18.22 27.34
N ALA A 122 3.35 17.38 27.05
CA ALA A 122 4.32 16.96 28.06
C ALA A 122 5.07 18.16 28.64
N SER A 123 5.51 19.11 27.81
CA SER A 123 6.21 20.32 28.25
C SER A 123 5.30 21.39 28.89
N GLY A 124 3.98 21.20 28.87
CA GLY A 124 3.00 22.15 29.39
C GLY A 124 2.87 23.43 28.55
N LYS A 125 3.22 23.37 27.26
CA LYS A 125 3.18 24.49 26.32
C LYS A 125 1.99 24.44 25.35
N ALA A 126 1.08 23.50 25.55
CA ALA A 126 -0.17 23.41 24.79
C ALA A 126 -1.21 24.32 25.42
N SER A 127 -1.81 25.20 24.62
CA SER A 127 -2.92 26.05 25.01
C SER A 127 -4.24 25.27 25.08
N GLN A 128 -5.26 25.82 25.75
CA GLN A 128 -6.57 25.18 25.86
C GLN A 128 -7.24 25.05 24.49
N ASP A 129 -7.16 26.07 23.63
CA ASP A 129 -7.69 26.03 22.27
C ASP A 129 -7.04 24.92 21.43
N GLU A 130 -5.73 24.71 21.58
CA GLU A 130 -5.02 23.61 20.93
C GLU A 130 -5.50 22.25 21.43
N ILE A 131 -5.69 22.10 22.75
CA ILE A 131 -6.22 20.87 23.35
C ILE A 131 -7.62 20.58 22.81
N ASP A 132 -8.50 21.58 22.77
CA ASP A 132 -9.88 21.41 22.33
C ASP A 132 -9.99 21.10 20.83
N ALA A 133 -9.08 21.65 20.01
CA ALA A 133 -8.98 21.34 18.59
C ALA A 133 -8.36 19.95 18.28
N MET A 134 -7.74 19.28 19.26
CA MET A 134 -7.15 17.95 19.02
C MET A 134 -8.21 16.88 18.72
N PRO A 135 -7.88 15.88 17.88
CA PRO A 135 -8.71 14.69 17.72
C PRO A 135 -8.95 13.97 19.06
N ASP A 136 -10.16 13.42 19.26
CA ASP A 136 -10.56 12.74 20.50
C ASP A 136 -9.65 11.56 20.85
N TYR A 137 -9.10 10.87 19.84
CA TYR A 137 -8.10 9.83 20.08
C TYR A 137 -6.85 10.39 20.76
N TRP A 138 -6.35 11.56 20.34
CA TRP A 138 -5.16 12.18 20.92
C TRP A 138 -5.41 12.64 22.35
N LYS A 139 -6.60 13.21 22.63
CA LYS A 139 -7.01 13.61 23.99
C LYS A 139 -7.02 12.41 24.95
N ARG A 140 -7.61 11.29 24.53
CA ARG A 140 -7.61 10.03 25.30
C ARG A 140 -6.20 9.48 25.55
N VAL A 141 -5.30 9.57 24.58
CA VAL A 141 -3.91 9.19 24.79
C VAL A 141 -3.21 10.13 25.78
N GLY A 142 -3.44 11.44 25.68
CA GLY A 142 -2.94 12.42 26.64
C GLY A 142 -3.43 12.14 28.06
N GLU A 143 -4.71 11.79 28.23
CA GLU A 143 -5.31 11.36 29.50
C GLU A 143 -4.62 10.10 30.06
N THR A 144 -4.47 9.08 29.22
CA THR A 144 -3.84 7.80 29.58
C THR A 144 -2.38 8.01 30.02
N ARG A 145 -1.67 8.92 29.34
CA ARG A 145 -0.29 9.31 29.67
C ARG A 145 -0.20 10.32 30.81
N SER A 146 -1.31 10.63 31.48
CA SER A 146 -1.38 11.61 32.59
C SER A 146 -0.94 13.03 32.21
N LEU A 147 -1.00 13.39 30.93
CA LEU A 147 -0.70 14.73 30.40
C LEU A 147 -1.94 15.63 30.43
N LEU A 148 -3.11 15.05 30.23
CA LEU A 148 -4.40 15.72 30.27
C LEU A 148 -5.24 15.18 31.42
N TRP A 149 -6.15 16.02 31.90
CA TRP A 149 -7.21 15.65 32.82
C TRP A 149 -8.55 15.82 32.15
N ARG A 150 -9.43 14.83 32.32
CA ARG A 150 -10.79 14.90 31.83
C ARG A 150 -11.66 15.52 32.91
N CYS A 151 -12.35 16.61 32.56
CA CYS A 151 -13.31 17.27 33.43
C CYS A 151 -14.67 16.55 33.39
N ASP A 152 -15.51 16.80 34.41
CA ASP A 152 -16.84 16.18 34.51
C ASP A 152 -17.77 16.55 33.35
N CYS A 153 -17.58 17.73 32.75
CA CYS A 153 -18.29 18.17 31.54
C CYS A 153 -17.80 17.50 30.25
N GLY A 154 -16.79 16.61 30.34
CA GLY A 154 -16.22 15.90 29.19
C GLY A 154 -15.11 16.65 28.44
N SER A 155 -14.78 17.89 28.83
CA SER A 155 -13.63 18.61 28.29
C SER A 155 -12.31 18.08 28.84
N TYR A 156 -11.21 18.45 28.18
CA TYR A 156 -9.86 18.08 28.59
C TYR A 156 -9.07 19.33 28.95
N VAL A 157 -8.36 19.30 30.07
CA VAL A 157 -7.46 20.38 30.51
C VAL A 157 -6.05 19.85 30.72
N LEU A 158 -5.06 20.72 30.58
CA LEU A 158 -3.66 20.37 30.84
C LEU A 158 -3.46 20.03 32.31
N ARG A 159 -2.76 18.92 32.60
CA ARG A 159 -2.46 18.54 33.99
C ARG A 159 -1.32 19.42 34.54
N PRO A 160 -1.49 20.09 35.70
CA PRO A 160 -0.43 20.86 36.33
C PRO A 160 0.77 19.97 36.68
N ARG A 161 1.99 20.38 36.29
CA ARG A 161 3.21 19.67 36.72
C ARG A 161 3.46 19.98 38.20
N ARG A 162 3.90 18.97 38.97
CA ARG A 162 4.20 19.07 40.42
C ARG A 162 5.18 20.19 40.83
N GLY A 163 5.78 20.93 39.89
CA GLY A 163 6.66 22.06 40.14
C GLY A 163 6.03 23.45 40.12
N SER A 164 4.83 23.64 39.52
CA SER A 164 4.21 24.98 39.40
C SER A 164 3.37 25.41 40.63
N LEU A 165 3.07 24.48 41.55
CA LEU A 165 2.31 24.75 42.77
C LEU A 165 3.12 25.42 43.89
N ARG A 166 4.43 25.65 43.70
CA ARG A 166 5.30 26.29 44.72
C ARG A 166 5.38 27.82 44.62
N GLU A 167 4.91 28.44 43.53
CA GLU A 167 4.99 29.91 43.37
C GLU A 167 3.71 30.64 43.79
N GLU A 168 2.53 30.00 43.75
CA GLU A 168 1.28 30.66 44.14
C GLU A 168 1.00 30.64 45.66
N ALA A 169 1.79 29.91 46.45
CA ALA A 169 1.68 29.87 47.91
C ALA A 169 2.55 30.92 48.63
N ARG A 170 3.05 31.95 47.91
CA ARG A 170 3.98 32.96 48.42
C ARG A 170 3.59 34.42 48.12
N ASN A 171 2.30 34.69 47.93
CA ASN A 171 1.72 36.02 48.00
C ASN A 171 0.59 36.06 49.02
#